data_AF-A0A1L0ARR6-F1
#
_entry.id   AF-A0A1L0ARR6-F1
#
_cell.length_a   1.000
_cell.length_b   1.000
_cell.length_c   1.000
_cell.angle_alpha   90.00
_cell.angle_beta   90.00
_cell.angle_gamma   90.00
#
_symmetry.space_group_name_H-M   'P 1'
#
loop_
_entity.id
_entity.type
_entity.pdbx_description
1 polymer ?
#
loop_
_entity_poly.entity_id
_entity_poly.type
_entity_poly.pdbx_seq_one_letter_code
_entity_poly.pdbx_strand_id
1 'polypeptide(L)'
;MLLTMTVGVETLRQWMISDGLWRPHAKRKPKVYQPRYRRDCFGELIQIDGSHHDWFEGRSDKCCLIISTYDATSQIMSLRFTNAETTLDYMVITREYIM
;
A
#
# COMPACT_ATOMS: atom_id res chain seq x y z
N MET A 1 -39.44 -11.32 28.88
CA MET A 1 -38.89 -11.13 27.52
C MET A 1 -37.55 -10.44 27.68
N LEU A 2 -36.45 -11.21 27.75
CA LEU A 2 -35.11 -10.64 27.86
C LEU A 2 -34.66 -10.26 26.45
N LEU A 3 -34.56 -8.95 26.19
CA LEU A 3 -33.96 -8.41 24.98
C LEU A 3 -32.46 -8.71 25.01
N THR A 4 -32.02 -9.67 24.20
CA THR A 4 -30.59 -9.87 23.94
C THR A 4 -30.10 -8.75 23.04
N MET A 5 -29.48 -7.72 23.62
CA MET A 5 -28.77 -6.71 22.85
C MET A 5 -27.43 -7.26 22.38
N THR A 6 -27.27 -7.42 21.07
CA THR A 6 -25.98 -7.69 20.43
C THR A 6 -25.25 -6.38 20.22
N VAL A 7 -24.24 -6.13 21.06
CA VAL A 7 -23.34 -4.97 20.93
C VAL A 7 -22.06 -5.42 20.22
N GLY A 8 -21.62 -4.65 19.22
CA GLY A 8 -20.36 -4.89 18.54
C GLY A 8 -19.16 -4.72 19.48
N VAL A 9 -18.12 -5.53 19.30
CA VAL A 9 -16.93 -5.55 20.16
C VAL A 9 -16.27 -4.17 20.26
N GLU A 10 -16.18 -3.43 19.14
CA GLU A 10 -15.59 -2.10 19.13
C GLU A 10 -16.42 -1.07 19.90
N THR A 11 -17.75 -1.15 19.82
CA THR A 11 -18.66 -0.29 20.58
C THR A 11 -18.50 -0.51 22.08
N LEU A 12 -18.47 -1.76 22.52
CA LEU A 12 -18.24 -2.11 23.92
C LEU A 12 -16.86 -1.63 24.39
N ARG A 13 -15.81 -1.79 23.57
CA ARG A 13 -14.45 -1.33 23.88
C ARG A 13 -14.40 0.18 24.09
N GLN A 14 -15.09 0.96 23.27
CA GLN A 14 -15.14 2.43 23.41
C GLN A 14 -15.88 2.86 24.68
N TRP A 15 -16.98 2.19 25.05
CA TRP A 15 -17.69 2.45 26.31
C TRP A 15 -16.84 2.09 27.54
N MET A 16 -16.14 0.96 27.50
CA MET A 16 -15.24 0.61 28.60
C MET A 16 -14.08 1.61 28.74
N ILE A 17 -13.64 2.24 27.65
CA ILE A 17 -12.66 3.33 27.71
C ILE A 17 -13.27 4.59 28.32
N SER A 18 -14.50 4.97 27.92
CA SER A 18 -15.17 6.16 28.48
C SER A 18 -15.41 6.03 29.98
N ASP A 19 -15.75 4.82 30.43
CA ASP A 19 -16.07 4.53 31.83
C ASP A 19 -14.81 4.21 32.66
N GLY A 20 -13.61 4.30 32.06
CA GLY A 20 -12.33 4.05 32.74
C GLY A 20 -12.05 2.58 33.09
N LEU A 21 -12.90 1.66 32.64
CA LEU A 21 -12.76 0.21 32.83
C LEU A 21 -11.68 -0.40 31.93
N TRP A 22 -11.36 0.25 30.82
CA TRP A 22 -10.37 -0.19 29.84
C TRP A 22 -9.34 0.89 29.55
N ARG A 23 -8.06 0.59 29.78
CA ARG A 23 -6.96 1.51 29.43
C ARG A 23 -6.54 1.27 27.98
N PRO A 24 -6.73 2.25 27.07
CA PRO A 24 -6.27 2.10 25.69
C PRO A 24 -4.75 2.06 25.64
N HIS A 25 -4.21 1.23 24.73
CA HIS A 25 -2.78 1.25 24.46
C HIS A 25 -2.40 2.63 23.87
N ALA A 26 -1.32 3.23 24.39
CA ALA A 26 -0.82 4.50 23.89
C ALA A 26 -0.40 4.32 22.42
N LYS A 27 -1.09 4.98 21.50
CA LYS A 27 -0.63 5.02 20.10
C LYS A 27 0.70 5.76 20.06
N ARG A 28 1.70 5.17 19.41
CA ARG A 28 2.94 5.89 19.08
C ARG A 28 2.54 7.17 18.34
N LYS A 29 3.16 8.30 18.71
CA LYS A 29 2.98 9.54 17.96
C LYS A 29 3.35 9.25 16.49
N PRO A 30 2.55 9.71 15.52
CA PRO A 30 2.86 9.52 14.12
C PRO A 30 4.24 10.13 13.84
N LYS A 31 5.09 9.37 13.15
CA LYS A 31 6.38 9.87 12.69
C LYS A 31 6.11 10.86 11.57
N VAL A 32 6.65 12.08 11.70
CA VAL A 32 6.63 13.05 10.60
C VAL A 32 7.70 12.62 9.60
N TYR A 33 7.28 12.15 8.43
CA TYR A 33 8.18 11.85 7.33
C TYR A 33 8.44 13.13 6.54
N GLN A 34 9.71 13.47 6.35
CA GLN A 34 10.07 14.58 5.49
C GLN A 34 9.77 14.20 4.03
N PRO A 35 9.01 15.03 3.29
CA PRO A 35 8.82 14.81 1.86
C PRO A 35 10.18 14.85 1.14
N ARG A 36 10.38 13.94 0.19
CA ARG A 36 11.49 14.02 -0.76
C ARG A 36 11.06 14.86 -1.96
N TYR A 37 11.90 15.78 -2.42
CA TYR A 37 11.68 16.50 -3.68
C TYR A 37 11.89 15.59 -4.88
N ARG A 38 11.12 15.82 -5.95
CA ARG A 38 11.34 15.18 -7.26
C ARG A 38 12.72 15.57 -7.81
N ARG A 39 13.30 14.68 -8.61
CA ARG A 39 14.47 14.95 -9.44
C ARG A 39 14.17 15.98 -10.52
N ASP A 40 15.22 16.60 -11.06
CA ASP A 40 15.09 17.71 -12.01
C ASP A 40 15.13 17.20 -13.45
N CYS A 41 15.92 16.17 -13.74
CA CYS A 41 16.24 15.75 -15.11
C CYS A 41 15.91 14.29 -15.43
N PHE A 42 15.41 14.05 -16.65
CA PHE A 42 15.07 12.71 -17.16
C PHE A 42 16.22 11.71 -16.94
N GLY A 43 15.90 10.53 -16.39
CA GLY A 43 16.85 9.47 -16.11
C GLY A 43 17.56 9.54 -14.76
N GLU A 44 17.39 10.62 -13.97
CA GLU A 44 18.03 10.73 -12.64
C GLU A 44 17.46 9.77 -11.59
N LEU A 45 16.16 9.48 -11.67
CA LEU A 45 15.51 8.52 -10.78
C LEU A 45 14.31 7.87 -11.47
N ILE A 46 14.34 6.54 -11.45
CA ILE A 46 13.20 5.68 -11.71
C ILE A 46 12.73 5.12 -10.38
N GLN A 47 11.42 5.24 -10.12
CA GLN A 47 10.76 4.62 -8.99
C GLN A 47 10.05 3.36 -9.48
N ILE A 48 10.33 2.22 -8.85
CA ILE A 48 9.67 0.96 -9.15
C ILE A 48 8.92 0.53 -7.90
N ASP A 49 7.64 0.17 -8.07
CA ASP A 49 6.78 -0.26 -6.97
C ASP A 49 5.82 -1.37 -7.42
N GLY A 50 5.35 -2.16 -6.44
CA GLY A 50 4.42 -3.27 -6.62
C GLY A 50 3.00 -2.91 -6.19
N SER A 51 2.02 -3.19 -7.04
CA SER A 51 0.61 -2.85 -6.81
C SER A 51 -0.28 -4.08 -6.85
N HIS A 52 -0.64 -4.59 -5.66
CA HIS A 52 -1.45 -5.80 -5.48
C HIS A 52 -2.95 -5.50 -5.48
N HIS A 53 -3.65 -5.85 -6.56
CA HIS A 53 -5.09 -5.62 -6.69
C HIS A 53 -5.79 -6.73 -7.50
N ASP A 54 -7.12 -6.71 -7.48
CA ASP A 54 -7.95 -7.45 -8.42
C ASP A 54 -8.05 -6.69 -9.75
N TRP A 55 -6.92 -6.54 -10.42
CA TRP A 55 -6.78 -5.72 -11.63
C TRP A 55 -7.70 -6.15 -12.77
N PHE A 56 -8.13 -7.40 -12.76
CA PHE A 56 -9.00 -7.96 -13.78
C PHE A 56 -10.46 -8.10 -13.34
N GLU A 57 -10.82 -7.58 -12.16
CA GLU A 57 -12.19 -7.55 -11.63
C GLU A 57 -12.84 -8.95 -11.63
N GLY A 58 -12.11 -9.95 -11.14
CA GLY A 58 -12.57 -11.34 -11.07
C GLY A 58 -12.51 -12.13 -12.38
N ARG A 59 -12.01 -11.54 -13.49
CA ARG A 59 -11.77 -12.27 -14.75
C ARG A 59 -10.46 -13.08 -14.76
N SER A 60 -9.63 -12.88 -13.75
CA SER A 60 -8.40 -13.62 -13.50
C SER A 60 -8.09 -13.62 -12.01
N ASP A 61 -7.12 -14.43 -11.60
CA ASP A 61 -6.63 -14.41 -10.23
C ASP A 61 -5.99 -13.04 -9.90
N LYS A 62 -6.04 -12.66 -8.62
CA LYS A 62 -5.37 -11.45 -8.14
C LYS A 62 -3.88 -11.54 -8.44
N CYS A 63 -3.31 -10.43 -8.90
CA CYS A 63 -1.92 -10.33 -9.30
C CYS A 63 -1.30 -9.04 -8.78
N CYS A 64 0.03 -8.95 -8.90
CA CYS A 64 0.77 -7.72 -8.68
C CYS A 64 1.04 -7.06 -10.03
N LEU A 65 0.80 -5.75 -10.12
CA LEU A 65 1.30 -4.93 -11.20
C LEU A 65 2.58 -4.26 -10.72
N ILE A 66 3.72 -4.62 -11.31
CA ILE A 66 4.98 -3.91 -11.07
C ILE A 66 5.06 -2.76 -12.06
N ILE A 67 5.25 -1.56 -11.53
CA ILE A 67 5.23 -0.30 -12.29
C ILE A 67 6.57 0.39 -12.12
N SER A 68 7.19 0.78 -13.24
CA SER A 68 8.33 1.67 -13.27
C SER A 68 7.85 3.06 -13.70
N THR A 69 8.11 4.08 -12.89
CA THR A 69 7.75 5.47 -13.15
C THR A 69 8.94 6.39 -13.05
N TYR A 70 8.96 7.39 -13.91
CA TYR A 70 9.98 8.40 -13.91
C TYR A 70 9.63 9.53 -12.93
N ASP A 71 10.55 9.83 -12.00
CA ASP A 71 10.26 10.66 -10.82
C ASP A 71 9.84 12.09 -11.15
N ALA A 72 10.53 12.76 -12.08
CA ALA A 72 10.27 14.19 -12.34
C ALA A 72 8.93 14.46 -13.03
N THR A 73 8.49 13.57 -13.93
CA THR A 73 7.25 13.79 -14.72
C THR A 73 6.12 12.84 -14.36
N SER A 74 6.38 11.83 -13.52
CA SER A 74 5.44 10.72 -13.25
C SER A 74 5.06 9.91 -14.50
N GLN A 75 5.90 9.97 -15.55
CA GLN A 75 5.72 9.15 -16.75
C GLN A 75 5.89 7.67 -16.42
N ILE A 76 4.98 6.83 -16.90
CA ILE A 76 5.11 5.38 -16.81
C ILE A 76 6.13 4.91 -17.84
N MET A 77 7.14 4.18 -17.38
CA MET A 77 8.26 3.70 -18.18
C MET A 77 8.13 2.23 -18.54
N SER A 78 7.60 1.41 -17.62
CA SER A 78 7.29 0.00 -17.87
C SER A 78 6.19 -0.50 -16.92
N LEU A 79 5.44 -1.50 -17.36
CA LEU A 79 4.35 -2.15 -16.64
C LEU A 79 4.42 -3.66 -16.87
N ARG A 80 4.32 -4.44 -15.80
CA ARG A 80 4.29 -5.89 -15.88
C ARG A 80 3.36 -6.48 -14.85
N PHE A 81 2.38 -7.26 -15.30
CA PHE A 81 1.59 -8.10 -14.42
C PHE A 81 2.37 -9.35 -14.05
N THR A 82 2.40 -9.68 -12.75
CA THR A 82 3.06 -10.85 -12.19
C THR A 82 2.15 -11.53 -11.17
N ASN A 83 2.27 -12.85 -11.03
CA ASN A 83 1.44 -13.59 -10.06
C ASN A 83 1.80 -13.24 -8.60
N ALA A 84 3.02 -12.79 -8.36
CA ALA A 84 3.51 -12.34 -7.06
C ALA A 84 4.58 -11.26 -7.24
N GLU A 85 4.82 -10.46 -6.21
CA GLU A 85 5.92 -9.51 -6.19
C GLU A 85 7.24 -10.24 -5.84
N THR A 86 8.10 -10.45 -6.84
CA THR A 86 9.38 -11.14 -6.65
C THR A 86 10.56 -10.26 -7.06
N THR A 87 11.71 -10.48 -6.45
CA THR A 87 12.97 -9.80 -6.81
C THR A 87 13.34 -10.01 -8.29
N LEU A 88 13.06 -11.19 -8.84
CA LEU A 88 13.36 -11.49 -10.25
C LEU A 88 12.50 -10.63 -11.18
N ASP A 89 11.23 -10.39 -10.85
CA ASP A 89 10.36 -9.55 -11.67
C ASP A 89 10.83 -8.09 -11.68
N TYR A 90 11.30 -7.56 -10.54
CA TYR A 90 11.96 -6.26 -10.47
C TYR A 90 13.20 -6.19 -11.37
N MET A 91 14.03 -7.24 -11.39
CA MET A 91 15.20 -7.31 -12.26
C MET A 91 14.84 -7.34 -13.74
N VAL A 92 13.76 -8.04 -14.11
CA VAL A 92 13.24 -8.08 -15.49
C VAL A 92 12.80 -6.68 -15.93
N ILE A 93 11.97 -6.00 -15.12
CA ILE A 93 11.52 -4.64 -15.43
C ILE A 93 12.70 -3.65 -15.51
N THR A 94 13.71 -3.81 -14.65
CA THR A 94 14.91 -2.97 -14.66
C THR A 94 15.69 -3.19 -15.96
N ARG A 95 15.80 -4.43 -16.42
CA ARG A 95 16.46 -4.76 -17.68
C ARG A 95 15.69 -4.20 -18.89
N GLU A 96 14.36 -4.32 -18.90
CA GLU A 96 13.49 -3.77 -19.95
C GLU A 96 13.56 -2.24 -20.05
N TYR A 97 13.83 -1.55 -18.95
CA TYR A 97 14.02 -0.10 -18.95
C TYR A 97 15.40 0.32 -19.48
N ILE A 98 16.46 -0.44 -19.17
CA ILE A 98 17.84 -0.09 -19.51
C ILE A 98 18.20 -0.48 -20.96
N MET A 99 17.65 -1.58 -21.48
CA MET A 99 17.97 -2.15 -22.79
C MET A 99 16.89 -1.87 -23.82
#